data_AF-Q6D9P0-F1
#
_entry.id   AF-Q6D9P0-F1
#
_cell.length_a   1.000
_cell.length_b   1.000
_cell.length_c   1.000
_cell.angle_alpha   90.00
_cell.angle_beta   90.00
_cell.angle_gamma   90.00
#
_symmetry.space_group_name_H-M   'P 1'
#
loop_
_entity.id
_entity.type
_entity.pdbx_description
1 polymer ?
#
loop_
_entity_poly.entity_id
_entity_poly.type
_entity_poly.pdbx_seq_one_letter_code
_entity_poly.pdbx_strand_id
1 'polypeptide(L)'
;MDVLPKISDINNLKDLCKIIVLPLICACYIYQTNFSLDLDVYVLSISLEDSDKLKYIKFFFIFFGKILAASFFSMILYLGLIYAQVYIHNSVIPLAVLAFLTFGFVGVFSNGTLESIVPLKTIWYYTSFVVAFFLLAMNEQSKT
;
A
#
# COMPACT_ATOMS: atom_id res chain seq x y z
N MET A 1 -27.83 3.35 -22.35
CA MET A 1 -27.16 3.93 -21.17
C MET A 1 -27.21 2.90 -20.06
N ASP A 2 -26.29 1.94 -20.10
CA ASP A 2 -26.04 1.04 -18.96
C ASP A 2 -24.89 1.66 -18.17
N VAL A 3 -25.21 2.67 -17.37
CA VAL A 3 -24.26 3.35 -16.46
C VAL A 3 -24.20 2.59 -15.13
N LEU A 4 -24.25 1.26 -15.21
CA LEU A 4 -23.98 0.36 -14.10
C LEU A 4 -22.75 -0.44 -14.52
N PRO A 5 -21.59 -0.25 -13.88
CA PRO A 5 -20.45 -1.12 -14.15
C PRO A 5 -20.91 -2.56 -13.96
N LYS A 6 -20.67 -3.41 -14.96
CA LYS A 6 -21.11 -4.80 -14.89
C LYS A 6 -20.48 -5.38 -13.63
N ILE A 7 -21.25 -6.10 -12.82
CA ILE A 7 -20.75 -6.73 -11.58
C ILE A 7 -19.51 -7.62 -11.87
N SER A 8 -19.42 -8.16 -13.09
CA SER A 8 -18.24 -8.84 -13.62
C SER A 8 -16.96 -7.99 -13.57
N ASP A 9 -17.04 -6.70 -13.83
CA ASP A 9 -15.89 -5.79 -13.84
C ASP A 9 -15.36 -5.53 -12.43
N ILE A 10 -16.25 -5.55 -11.42
CA ILE A 10 -15.87 -5.41 -10.01
C ILE A 10 -15.12 -6.65 -9.52
N ASN A 11 -15.55 -7.85 -9.93
CA ASN A 11 -14.84 -9.09 -9.58
C ASN A 11 -13.47 -9.15 -10.26
N ASN A 12 -13.39 -8.79 -11.54
CA ASN A 12 -12.12 -8.68 -12.25
C ASN A 12 -11.17 -7.65 -11.60
N LEU A 13 -11.71 -6.50 -11.16
CA LEU A 13 -10.94 -5.48 -10.46
C LEU A 13 -10.38 -5.99 -9.13
N LYS A 14 -11.21 -6.68 -8.34
CA LYS A 14 -10.80 -7.31 -7.08
C LYS A 14 -9.68 -8.33 -7.29
N ASP A 15 -9.81 -9.19 -8.31
CA ASP A 15 -8.80 -10.20 -8.61
C ASP A 15 -7.48 -9.57 -9.07
N LEU A 16 -7.55 -8.49 -9.86
CA LEU A 16 -6.37 -7.69 -10.18
C LEU A 16 -5.72 -7.12 -8.91
N CYS A 17 -6.52 -6.53 -8.01
CA CYS A 17 -6.05 -5.98 -6.73
C CYS A 17 -5.32 -6.99 -5.85
N LYS A 18 -5.70 -8.28 -5.86
CA LYS A 18 -4.97 -9.35 -5.14
C LYS A 18 -3.53 -9.49 -5.59
N ILE A 19 -3.25 -9.26 -6.87
CA ILE A 19 -1.92 -9.40 -7.45
C ILE A 19 -1.12 -8.11 -7.25
N ILE A 20 -1.76 -6.95 -7.45
CA ILE A 20 -1.05 -5.66 -7.49
C ILE A 20 -0.87 -5.01 -6.12
N VAL A 21 -1.61 -5.41 -5.07
CA VAL A 21 -1.57 -4.73 -3.76
C VAL A 21 -0.16 -4.73 -3.15
N LEU A 22 0.54 -5.87 -3.17
CA LEU A 22 1.88 -5.99 -2.60
C LEU A 22 2.94 -5.19 -3.37
N PRO A 23 3.08 -5.32 -4.70
CA PRO A 23 4.05 -4.51 -5.45
C PRO A 23 3.73 -3.02 -5.37
N LEU A 24 2.45 -2.64 -5.27
CA LEU A 24 2.05 -1.24 -5.13
C LEU A 24 2.41 -0.66 -3.75
N ILE A 25 2.21 -1.41 -2.66
CA ILE A 25 2.66 -1.00 -1.32
C ILE A 25 4.18 -0.85 -1.29
N CYS A 26 4.92 -1.79 -1.89
CA CYS A 26 6.38 -1.69 -2.01
C CYS A 26 6.80 -0.43 -2.78
N ALA A 27 6.16 -0.15 -3.92
CA ALA A 27 6.44 1.04 -4.72
C ALA A 27 6.15 2.33 -3.94
N CYS A 28 5.03 2.39 -3.20
CA CYS A 28 4.69 3.55 -2.35
C CYS A 28 5.72 3.80 -1.26
N TYR A 29 6.16 2.73 -0.60
CA TYR A 29 7.15 2.83 0.47
C TYR A 29 8.51 3.34 -0.06
N ILE A 30 8.96 2.83 -1.20
CA ILE A 30 10.20 3.29 -1.86
C ILE A 30 10.07 4.75 -2.30
N TYR A 31 8.94 5.11 -2.91
CA TYR A 31 8.69 6.46 -3.43
C TYR A 31 8.59 7.51 -2.31
N GLN A 32 7.98 7.16 -1.17
CA GLN A 32 7.87 8.04 -0.01
C GLN A 32 9.24 8.35 0.62
N THR A 33 10.16 7.38 0.59
CA THR A 33 11.44 7.44 1.30
C THR A 33 12.64 7.70 0.39
N ASN A 34 12.42 8.06 -0.89
CA ASN A 34 13.46 8.50 -1.83
C ASN A 34 14.75 7.64 -1.86
N PHE A 35 14.62 6.31 -1.94
CA PHE A 35 15.77 5.38 -1.98
C PHE A 35 16.84 5.62 -0.89
N SER A 36 16.47 6.17 0.27
CA SER A 36 17.34 6.22 1.44
C SER A 36 16.95 5.13 2.44
N LEU A 37 17.95 4.39 2.93
CA LEU A 37 17.79 3.56 4.12
C LEU A 37 18.34 4.36 5.29
N ASP A 38 17.44 4.88 6.11
CA ASP A 38 17.80 5.52 7.37
C ASP A 38 17.70 4.46 8.48
N LEU A 39 18.84 4.02 8.98
CA LEU A 39 18.95 3.06 10.08
C LEU A 39 19.59 3.77 11.27
N ASP A 40 18.91 4.80 11.82
CA ASP A 40 19.19 5.63 13.03
C ASP A 40 20.64 6.11 13.24
N VAL A 41 21.62 5.21 13.16
CA VAL A 41 23.07 5.42 13.18
C VAL A 41 23.68 5.48 11.78
N TYR A 42 23.05 4.90 10.74
CA TYR A 42 23.57 4.88 9.37
C TYR A 42 22.52 5.29 8.34
N VAL A 43 22.77 6.43 7.67
CA VAL A 43 22.02 6.84 6.47
C VAL A 43 22.72 6.25 5.25
N LEU A 44 22.26 5.09 4.79
CA LEU A 44 22.62 4.54 3.48
C LEU A 44 21.83 5.30 2.41
N SER A 45 22.39 6.41 1.97
CA SER A 45 21.96 7.14 0.78
C SER A 45 22.92 6.88 -0.38
N ILE A 46 22.38 6.90 -1.60
CA ILE A 46 23.19 6.81 -2.81
C ILE A 46 23.89 8.16 -2.98
N SER A 47 25.18 8.24 -2.66
CA SER A 47 25.96 9.46 -2.91
C SER A 47 26.44 9.48 -4.36
N LEU A 48 26.41 10.67 -4.98
CA LEU A 48 26.89 10.86 -6.35
C LEU A 48 28.42 10.69 -6.46
N GLU A 49 29.15 10.75 -5.34
CA GLU A 49 30.60 10.59 -5.28
C GLU A 49 31.08 9.13 -5.20
N ASP A 50 30.16 8.18 -5.01
CA ASP A 50 30.51 6.76 -4.96
C ASP A 50 30.94 6.24 -6.34
N SER A 51 31.90 5.30 -6.34
CA SER A 51 32.25 4.51 -7.54
C SER A 51 30.99 3.86 -8.13
N ASP A 52 30.89 3.83 -9.47
CA ASP A 52 29.71 3.31 -10.17
C ASP A 52 29.29 1.91 -9.70
N LYS A 53 30.26 1.03 -9.41
CA LYS A 53 30.00 -0.31 -8.86
C LYS A 53 29.37 -0.28 -7.47
N LEU A 54 29.79 0.64 -6.60
CA LEU A 54 29.22 0.80 -5.26
C LEU A 54 27.80 1.36 -5.30
N LYS A 55 27.49 2.24 -6.26
CA LYS A 55 26.11 2.74 -6.46
C LYS A 55 25.13 1.62 -6.80
N TYR A 56 25.49 0.72 -7.71
CA TYR A 56 24.64 -0.41 -8.08
C TYR A 56 24.42 -1.40 -6.92
N ILE A 57 25.47 -1.69 -6.14
CA ILE A 57 25.37 -2.57 -4.97
C ILE A 57 24.48 -1.94 -3.90
N LYS A 58 24.68 -0.65 -3.58
CA LYS A 58 23.85 0.10 -2.63
C LYS A 58 22.39 0.14 -3.07
N PHE A 59 22.14 0.42 -4.35
CA PHE A 59 20.78 0.41 -4.91
C PHE A 59 20.10 -0.95 -4.73
N PHE A 60 20.78 -2.05 -5.09
CA PHE A 60 20.20 -3.38 -4.97
C PHE A 60 19.87 -3.71 -3.51
N PHE A 61 20.80 -3.42 -2.59
CA PHE A 61 20.59 -3.65 -1.17
C PHE A 61 19.42 -2.83 -0.60
N ILE A 62 19.33 -1.55 -0.97
CA ILE A 62 18.22 -0.66 -0.56
C ILE A 62 16.89 -1.15 -1.13
N PHE A 63 16.86 -1.54 -2.40
CA PHE A 63 15.65 -1.99 -3.08
C PHE A 63 15.10 -3.27 -2.44
N PHE A 64 15.94 -4.30 -2.28
CA PHE A 64 15.53 -5.56 -1.66
C PHE A 64 15.19 -5.39 -0.17
N GLY A 65 15.98 -4.60 0.57
CA GLY A 65 15.71 -4.31 1.97
C GLY A 65 14.35 -3.65 2.17
N LYS A 66 14.00 -2.66 1.33
CA LYS A 66 12.70 -1.99 1.40
C LYS A 66 11.54 -2.90 0.99
N ILE A 67 11.72 -3.77 0.00
CA ILE A 67 10.70 -4.76 -0.38
C ILE A 67 10.43 -5.72 0.78
N LEU A 68 11.49 -6.23 1.42
CA LEU A 68 11.37 -7.13 2.56
C LEU A 68 10.66 -6.45 3.73
N ALA A 69 11.07 -5.22 4.07
CA ALA A 69 10.44 -4.46 5.13
C ALA A 69 8.95 -4.20 4.84
N ALA A 70 8.63 -3.69 3.64
CA ALA A 70 7.25 -3.41 3.24
C ALA A 70 6.38 -4.68 3.24
N SER A 71 6.91 -5.80 2.75
CA SER A 71 6.20 -7.08 2.74
C SER A 71 5.97 -7.62 4.14
N PHE A 72 6.98 -7.54 5.01
CA PHE A 72 6.89 -7.99 6.39
C PHE A 72 5.87 -7.17 7.20
N PHE A 73 5.91 -5.84 7.10
CA PHE A 73 4.92 -4.96 7.73
C PHE A 73 3.51 -5.20 7.19
N SER A 74 3.36 -5.37 5.87
CA SER A 74 2.05 -5.64 5.26
C SER A 74 1.47 -6.98 5.73
N MET A 75 2.32 -8.00 5.86
CA MET A 75 1.92 -9.31 6.39
C MET A 75 1.40 -9.19 7.82
N ILE A 76 2.15 -8.52 8.72
CA ILE A 76 1.74 -8.33 10.11
C ILE A 76 0.40 -7.59 10.19
N LEU A 77 0.24 -6.52 9.42
CA LEU A 77 -0.98 -5.71 9.41
C LEU A 77 -2.18 -6.53 8.94
N TYR A 78 -2.03 -7.30 7.86
CA TYR A 78 -3.06 -8.20 7.37
C TYR A 78 -3.45 -9.29 8.38
N LEU A 79 -2.47 -9.90 9.03
CA LEU A 79 -2.69 -10.94 10.05
C LEU A 79 -3.42 -10.35 11.27
N GLY A 80 -3.05 -9.13 11.68
CA GLY A 80 -3.75 -8.38 12.73
C GLY A 80 -5.20 -8.05 12.36
N LEU A 81 -5.47 -7.68 11.11
CA LEU A 81 -6.84 -7.42 10.63
C LEU A 81 -7.71 -8.67 10.65
N ILE A 82 -7.19 -9.82 10.20
CA ILE A 82 -7.91 -11.09 10.27
C ILE A 82 -8.19 -11.46 11.73
N TYR A 83 -7.18 -11.35 12.60
CA TYR A 83 -7.35 -11.67 14.02
C TYR A 83 -8.42 -10.80 14.67
N ALA A 84 -8.42 -9.49 14.39
CA ALA A 84 -9.45 -8.56 14.85
C ALA A 84 -10.84 -8.91 14.32
N GLN A 85 -10.95 -9.33 13.07
CA GLN A 85 -12.23 -9.73 12.47
C GLN A 85 -12.84 -10.98 13.14
N VAL A 86 -11.99 -11.95 13.50
CA VAL A 86 -12.42 -13.15 14.23
C VAL A 86 -12.95 -12.77 15.62
N TYR A 87 -12.32 -11.81 16.29
CA TYR A 87 -12.68 -11.43 17.66
C TYR A 87 -13.89 -10.47 17.76
N ILE A 88 -14.05 -9.54 16.81
CA ILE A 88 -15.05 -8.43 16.88
C ILE A 88 -16.25 -8.66 15.95
N HIS A 89 -16.61 -9.93 15.65
CA HIS A 89 -17.81 -10.29 14.88
C HIS A 89 -17.93 -9.63 13.48
N ASN A 90 -17.12 -10.08 12.53
CA ASN A 90 -17.24 -9.94 11.06
C ASN A 90 -17.49 -8.52 10.47
N SER A 91 -17.44 -7.46 11.28
CA SER A 91 -17.72 -6.07 10.87
C SER A 91 -16.45 -5.25 10.64
N VAL A 92 -15.29 -5.80 11.02
CA VAL A 92 -13.99 -5.10 10.96
C VAL A 92 -13.55 -4.81 9.53
N ILE A 93 -13.64 -5.79 8.62
CA ILE A 93 -13.24 -5.55 7.22
C ILE A 93 -14.11 -4.49 6.54
N PRO A 94 -15.45 -4.55 6.58
CA PRO A 94 -16.29 -3.49 6.00
C PRO A 94 -15.94 -2.09 6.50
N LEU A 95 -15.63 -1.96 7.80
CA LEU A 95 -15.24 -0.68 8.40
C LEU A 95 -13.85 -0.23 7.92
N ALA A 96 -12.88 -1.14 7.83
CA ALA A 96 -11.56 -0.85 7.26
C ALA A 96 -11.66 -0.42 5.79
N VAL A 97 -12.48 -1.11 4.99
CA VAL A 97 -12.75 -0.76 3.59
C VAL A 97 -13.35 0.65 3.49
N LEU A 98 -14.36 0.95 4.31
CA LEU A 98 -14.96 2.29 4.35
C LEU A 98 -13.91 3.35 4.68
N ALA A 99 -13.06 3.10 5.67
CA ALA A 99 -11.98 4.02 6.05
C ALA A 99 -10.96 4.22 4.91
N PHE A 100 -10.51 3.15 4.25
CA PHE A 100 -9.53 3.24 3.15
C PHE A 100 -10.10 3.92 1.89
N LEU A 101 -11.36 3.67 1.54
CA LEU A 101 -12.02 4.36 0.44
C LEU A 101 -12.21 5.84 0.75
N THR A 102 -12.66 6.17 1.96
CA THR A 102 -12.83 7.56 2.40
C THR A 102 -11.49 8.28 2.37
N PHE A 103 -10.43 7.66 2.90
CA PHE A 103 -9.07 8.21 2.87
C PHE A 103 -8.57 8.42 1.44
N GLY A 104 -8.83 7.49 0.53
CA GLY A 104 -8.47 7.62 -0.88
C GLY A 104 -9.17 8.80 -1.55
N PHE A 105 -10.48 8.94 -1.35
CA PHE A 105 -11.25 10.05 -1.90
C PHE A 105 -10.82 11.39 -1.33
N VAL A 106 -10.67 11.46 0.00
CA VAL A 106 -10.20 12.66 0.70
C VAL A 106 -8.83 13.07 0.16
N GLY A 107 -7.90 12.13 0.00
CA GLY A 107 -6.59 12.39 -0.60
C GLY A 107 -6.65 12.94 -2.01
N VAL A 108 -7.37 12.26 -2.92
CA VAL A 108 -7.47 12.64 -4.34
C VAL A 108 -8.20 13.97 -4.54
N PHE A 109 -9.24 14.25 -3.77
CA PHE A 109 -10.06 15.46 -3.93
C PHE A 109 -9.59 16.67 -3.11
N SER A 110 -8.63 16.49 -2.20
CA SER A 110 -8.16 17.58 -1.32
C SER A 110 -7.36 18.70 -2.01
N ASN A 111 -7.08 18.61 -3.31
CA ASN A 111 -6.36 19.63 -4.10
C ASN A 111 -5.11 20.19 -3.38
N GLY A 112 -4.31 19.31 -2.75
CA GLY A 112 -3.04 19.69 -2.10
C GLY A 112 -3.15 20.28 -0.69
N THR A 113 -4.36 20.54 -0.16
CA THR A 113 -4.53 21.01 1.23
C THR A 113 -4.04 19.99 2.27
N LEU A 114 -4.20 18.69 1.99
CA LEU A 114 -3.71 17.63 2.87
C LEU A 114 -2.20 17.44 2.81
N GLU A 115 -1.56 17.70 1.66
CA GLU A 115 -0.10 17.58 1.52
C GLU A 115 0.65 18.54 2.47
N SER A 116 0.00 19.65 2.83
CA SER A 116 0.53 20.61 3.82
C SER A 116 0.43 20.13 5.27
N ILE A 117 -0.49 19.21 5.59
CA ILE A 117 -0.72 18.71 6.97
C ILE A 117 0.01 17.38 7.17
N VAL A 118 -0.04 16.51 6.16
CA VAL A 118 0.64 15.22 6.14
C VAL A 118 1.39 15.11 4.82
N PRO A 119 2.73 15.07 4.81
CA PRO A 119 3.54 15.01 3.59
C PRO A 119 3.51 13.59 2.97
N LEU A 120 2.32 13.04 2.78
CA LEU A 120 2.09 11.78 2.10
C LEU A 120 2.07 12.02 0.59
N LYS A 121 2.85 11.25 -0.17
CA LYS A 121 2.79 11.30 -1.63
C LYS A 121 1.44 10.81 -2.14
N THR A 122 0.97 11.41 -3.24
CA THR A 122 -0.35 11.11 -3.84
C THR A 122 -0.56 9.61 -4.14
N ILE A 123 0.52 8.87 -4.41
CA ILE A 123 0.49 7.43 -4.67
C ILE A 123 -0.12 6.62 -3.51
N TRP A 124 0.00 7.09 -2.26
CA TRP A 124 -0.61 6.42 -1.11
C TRP A 124 -2.14 6.45 -1.12
N TYR A 125 -2.73 7.51 -1.66
CA TYR A 125 -4.20 7.62 -1.79
C TYR A 125 -4.72 6.66 -2.86
N TYR A 126 -3.96 6.43 -3.94
CA TYR A 126 -4.31 5.40 -4.92
C TYR A 126 -4.19 4.00 -4.33
N THR A 127 -3.16 3.77 -3.54
CA THR A 127 -2.91 2.49 -2.87
C THR A 127 -3.99 2.15 -1.84
N SER A 128 -4.59 3.14 -1.18
CA SER A 128 -5.70 2.88 -0.26
C SER A 128 -6.92 2.30 -0.97
N PHE A 129 -7.22 2.74 -2.20
CA PHE A 129 -8.28 2.11 -3.00
C PHE A 129 -7.95 0.65 -3.32
N VAL A 130 -6.71 0.37 -3.74
CA VAL A 130 -6.26 -0.99 -4.07
C VAL A 130 -6.31 -1.90 -2.84
N VAL A 131 -5.89 -1.41 -1.67
CA VAL A 131 -6.00 -2.13 -0.39
C VAL A 131 -7.46 -2.36 -0.01
N ALA A 132 -8.35 -1.38 -0.21
CA ALA A 132 -9.77 -1.55 0.06
C ALA A 132 -10.41 -2.65 -0.81
N PHE A 133 -10.12 -2.66 -2.11
CA PHE A 133 -10.62 -3.71 -3.02
C PHE A 133 -10.01 -5.08 -2.69
N PHE A 134 -8.73 -5.12 -2.31
CA PHE A 134 -8.10 -6.35 -1.82
C PHE A 134 -8.81 -6.90 -0.58
N LEU A 135 -9.05 -6.07 0.43
CA LEU A 135 -9.74 -6.46 1.67
C LEU A 135 -11.18 -6.94 1.39
N LEU A 136 -11.91 -6.26 0.50
CA LEU A 136 -13.23 -6.71 0.04
C LEU A 136 -13.16 -8.11 -0.58
N ALA A 137 -12.17 -8.36 -1.44
CA ALA A 137 -12.01 -9.64 -2.11
C ALA A 137 -11.66 -10.78 -1.14
N MET A 138 -10.85 -10.51 -0.12
CA MET A 138 -10.51 -11.48 0.93
C MET A 138 -11.70 -11.79 1.83
N ASN A 139 -12.53 -10.79 2.17
CA ASN A 139 -13.72 -10.98 2.99
C ASN A 139 -14.82 -11.81 2.30
N GLU A 140 -14.90 -11.74 0.97
CA GLU A 140 -15.79 -12.62 0.20
C GLU A 140 -15.30 -14.06 0.22
N GLN A 141 -13.98 -14.27 0.06
CA GLN A 141 -13.38 -15.61 0.14
C GLN A 141 -13.53 -16.25 1.52
N SER A 142 -13.47 -15.48 2.61
CA SER A 142 -13.63 -16.02 3.96
C SER A 142 -15.06 -16.42 4.33
N LYS A 143 -16.06 -16.08 3.49
CA LYS A 143 -17.48 -16.43 3.71
C LYS A 143 -17.93 -17.64 2.89
N THR A 144 -17.12 -18.08 1.93
CA THR A 144 -17.26 -19.35 1.18
C THR A 144 -16.63 -20.50 1.91
#